data_AF-A0AAN0VFB8-F1
#
_entry.id   AF-A0AAN0VFB8-F1
#
_cell.length_a   1.000
_cell.length_b   1.000
_cell.length_c   1.000
_cell.angle_alpha   90.00
_cell.angle_beta   90.00
_cell.angle_gamma   90.00
#
_symmetry.space_group_name_H-M   'P 1'
#
loop_
_entity.id
_entity.type
_entity.pdbx_description
1 polymer ?
#
loop_
_entity_poly.entity_id
_entity_poly.type
_entity_poly.pdbx_seq_one_letter_code
_entity_poly.pdbx_strand_id
1 'polypeptide(L)'
;MSPDPSRMAVLITHLLKWLYQPAARSSSWAGSIREQRKRISRAVSKTPSLQTSLSDPEWLSDAWTDGLAKAFEETGFDMLPEEPIWSANQMLTEGWFPV
;
A
#
# COMPACT_ATOMS: atom_id res chain seq x y z
N MET A 1 14.66 -5.47 -14.83
CA MET A 1 13.64 -4.47 -15.19
C MET A 1 12.57 -4.57 -14.12
N SER A 2 12.68 -3.79 -13.05
CA SER A 2 11.60 -3.75 -12.08
C SER A 2 10.41 -3.10 -12.79
N PRO A 3 9.25 -3.77 -12.89
CA PRO A 3 8.06 -3.13 -13.42
C PRO A 3 7.74 -1.91 -12.55
N ASP A 4 7.20 -0.85 -13.14
CA ASP A 4 6.67 0.26 -12.35
C ASP A 4 5.76 -0.29 -11.24
N PRO A 5 6.02 0.02 -9.95
CA PRO A 5 5.29 -0.62 -8.87
C PRO A 5 3.81 -0.34 -8.97
N SER A 6 3.00 -1.38 -8.71
CA SER A 6 1.55 -1.25 -8.79
C SER A 6 1.06 -0.12 -7.86
N ARG A 7 -0.11 0.46 -8.16
CA ARG A 7 -0.72 1.48 -7.26
C ARG A 7 -0.89 0.94 -5.84
N MET A 8 -1.09 -0.37 -5.70
CA MET A 8 -1.16 -1.04 -4.42
C MET A 8 0.19 -1.03 -3.69
N ALA A 9 1.29 -1.32 -4.38
CA ALA A 9 2.64 -1.21 -3.80
C ALA A 9 2.91 0.21 -3.28
N VAL A 10 2.54 1.25 -4.03
CA VAL A 10 2.67 2.65 -3.57
C VAL A 10 1.82 2.94 -2.33
N LEU A 11 0.60 2.42 -2.27
CA LEU A 11 -0.25 2.54 -1.08
C LEU A 11 0.40 1.84 0.13
N ILE A 12 0.91 0.61 -0.06
CA ILE A 12 1.61 -0.18 0.96
C ILE A 12 2.83 0.59 1.48
N THR A 13 3.67 1.14 0.60
CA THR A 13 4.82 1.97 0.98
C THR A 13 4.41 3.11 1.91
N HIS A 14 3.35 3.86 1.56
CA HIS A 14 2.89 4.97 2.39
C HIS A 14 2.28 4.51 3.73
N LEU A 15 1.59 3.38 3.76
CA LEU A 15 1.02 2.82 5.00
C LEU A 15 2.11 2.28 5.94
N LEU A 16 3.16 1.65 5.40
CA LEU A 16 4.33 1.25 6.18
C LEU A 16 5.05 2.46 6.75
N LYS A 17 5.30 3.49 5.93
CA LYS A 17 5.84 4.77 6.41
C LYS A 17 4.98 5.39 7.51
N TRP A 18 3.65 5.31 7.37
CA TRP A 18 2.73 5.78 8.39
C TRP A 18 2.85 5.00 9.71
N LEU A 19 2.97 3.68 9.65
CA LEU A 19 3.13 2.83 10.83
C LEU A 19 4.48 3.09 11.53
N TYR A 20 5.58 3.06 10.77
CA TYR A 20 6.95 3.06 11.31
C TYR A 20 7.57 4.45 11.51
N GLN A 21 6.98 5.52 10.93
CA GLN A 21 7.43 6.91 11.15
C GLN A 21 6.34 7.79 11.77
N PRO A 22 5.86 7.49 13.00
CA PRO A 22 4.82 8.28 13.64
C PRO A 22 5.17 9.76 13.79
N ALA A 23 6.46 10.08 14.00
CA ALA A 23 6.95 11.44 14.10
C ALA A 23 6.92 12.23 12.77
N ALA A 24 6.89 11.55 11.62
CA ALA A 24 6.88 12.17 10.30
C ALA A 24 5.46 12.25 9.68
N ARG A 25 4.44 11.76 10.39
CA ARG A 25 3.05 11.81 9.93
C ARG A 25 2.64 13.26 9.68
N SER A 26 2.13 13.52 8.48
CA SER A 26 1.69 14.84 8.05
C SER A 26 0.36 14.77 7.31
N SER A 27 -0.32 15.92 7.22
CA SER A 27 -1.54 16.06 6.41
C SER A 27 -1.30 15.73 4.95
N SER A 28 -0.11 16.06 4.42
CA SER A 28 0.30 15.72 3.05
C SER A 28 0.40 14.22 2.84
N TRP A 29 1.01 13.47 3.77
CA TRP A 29 1.12 12.01 3.66
C TRP A 29 -0.23 11.32 3.76
N ALA A 30 -1.08 11.78 4.69
CA ALA A 30 -2.45 11.32 4.78
C ALA A 30 -3.23 11.63 3.50
N GLY A 31 -2.95 12.77 2.85
CA GLY A 31 -3.47 13.13 1.52
C GLY A 31 -3.05 12.13 0.44
N SER A 32 -1.76 11.78 0.37
CA SER A 32 -1.25 10.78 -0.59
C SER A 32 -1.90 9.41 -0.41
N ILE A 33 -2.07 8.94 0.83
CA ILE A 33 -2.76 7.68 1.14
C ILE A 33 -4.20 7.70 0.62
N ARG A 34 -4.95 8.78 0.92
CA ARG A 34 -6.33 8.94 0.45
C ARG A 34 -6.42 8.96 -1.07
N GLU A 35 -5.50 9.65 -1.74
CA GLU A 35 -5.49 9.73 -3.20
C GLU A 35 -5.16 8.37 -3.84
N GLN A 36 -4.21 7.60 -3.31
CA GLN A 36 -3.92 6.25 -3.83
C GLN A 36 -5.13 5.32 -3.66
N ARG A 37 -5.80 5.33 -2.50
CA ARG A 37 -7.05 4.59 -2.29
C ARG A 37 -8.09 4.94 -3.34
N LYS A 38 -8.39 6.23 -3.50
CA LYS A 38 -9.37 6.72 -4.47
C LYS A 38 -9.04 6.28 -5.89
N ARG A 39 -7.77 6.31 -6.28
CA ARG A 39 -7.31 5.86 -7.61
C ARG A 39 -7.47 4.36 -7.79
N ILE A 40 -7.13 3.56 -6.79
CA ILE A 40 -7.29 2.10 -6.82
C ILE A 40 -8.79 1.76 -6.90
N SER A 41 -9.63 2.30 -6.02
CA SER A 41 -11.08 2.08 -6.04
C SER A 41 -11.70 2.45 -7.39
N ARG A 42 -11.26 3.55 -8.01
CA ARG A 42 -11.70 3.94 -9.36
C ARG A 42 -11.26 2.93 -10.43
N ALA A 43 -10.01 2.46 -10.38
CA ALA A 43 -9.53 1.45 -11.32
C ALA A 43 -10.33 0.13 -11.19
N VAL A 44 -10.54 -0.31 -9.95
CA VAL A 44 -11.31 -1.51 -9.61
C VAL A 44 -12.76 -1.40 -10.08
N SER A 45 -13.40 -0.23 -9.89
CA SER A 45 -14.78 0.00 -10.35
C SER A 45 -14.95 -0.07 -11.87
N LYS A 46 -13.89 0.23 -12.63
CA LYS A 46 -13.91 0.20 -14.11
C LYS A 46 -13.55 -1.16 -14.69
N THR A 47 -12.86 -1.99 -13.91
CA THR A 47 -12.32 -3.27 -14.38
C THR A 47 -12.65 -4.35 -13.36
N PRO A 48 -13.78 -5.07 -13.51
CA PRO A 48 -14.22 -6.09 -12.56
C PRO A 48 -13.20 -7.19 -12.28
N SER A 49 -12.36 -7.57 -13.25
CA SER A 49 -11.29 -8.55 -13.03
C SER A 49 -10.26 -8.10 -11.98
N LEU A 50 -10.08 -6.80 -11.77
CA LEU A 50 -9.23 -6.27 -10.70
C LEU A 50 -9.85 -6.47 -9.31
N GLN A 51 -11.17 -6.64 -9.19
CA GLN A 51 -11.78 -7.01 -7.90
C GLN A 51 -11.33 -8.39 -7.46
N THR A 52 -11.22 -9.33 -8.40
CA THR A 52 -10.74 -10.69 -8.10
C THR A 52 -9.31 -10.65 -7.58
N SER A 53 -8.44 -9.85 -8.20
CA SER A 53 -7.04 -9.68 -7.75
C SER A 53 -6.93 -9.13 -6.33
N LEU A 54 -7.86 -8.30 -5.85
CA LEU A 54 -7.84 -7.83 -4.46
C LEU A 54 -8.07 -8.95 -3.43
N SER A 55 -8.65 -10.07 -3.86
CA SER A 55 -8.88 -11.24 -3.01
C SER A 55 -7.82 -12.33 -3.21
N ASP A 56 -6.85 -12.10 -4.09
CA ASP A 56 -5.77 -13.03 -4.42
C ASP A 56 -4.57 -12.81 -3.49
N PRO A 57 -4.21 -13.77 -2.62
CA PRO A 57 -3.08 -13.65 -1.71
C PRO A 57 -1.72 -13.56 -2.42
N GLU A 58 -1.53 -14.23 -3.56
CA GLU A 58 -0.26 -14.21 -4.29
C GLU A 58 -0.04 -12.81 -4.89
N TRP A 59 -1.08 -12.26 -5.52
CA TRP A 59 -1.05 -10.89 -6.02
C TRP A 59 -0.77 -9.86 -4.91
N LEU A 60 -1.36 -10.04 -3.72
CA LEU A 60 -1.11 -9.17 -2.58
C LEU A 60 0.34 -9.29 -2.10
N SER A 61 0.89 -10.50 -2.05
CA SER A 61 2.28 -10.77 -1.66
C SER A 61 3.28 -10.08 -2.60
N ASP A 62 3.03 -10.13 -3.92
CA ASP A 62 3.86 -9.43 -4.91
C ASP A 62 3.82 -7.92 -4.70
N ALA A 63 2.62 -7.34 -4.56
CA ALA A 63 2.46 -5.91 -4.31
C ALA A 63 3.06 -5.49 -2.96
N TRP A 64 3.05 -6.37 -1.96
CA TRP A 64 3.67 -6.16 -0.66
C TRP A 64 5.19 -6.11 -0.77
N THR A 65 5.78 -7.06 -1.47
CA THR A 65 7.23 -7.13 -1.71
C THR A 65 7.74 -5.85 -2.39
N ASP A 66 7.05 -5.39 -3.43
CA ASP A 66 7.35 -4.10 -4.09
C ASP A 66 7.20 -2.91 -3.14
N GLY A 67 6.16 -2.93 -2.29
CA GLY A 67 5.88 -1.89 -1.31
C GLY A 67 6.93 -1.80 -0.21
N LEU A 68 7.41 -2.95 0.28
CA LEU A 68 8.50 -3.09 1.25
C LEU A 68 9.80 -2.57 0.68
N ALA A 69 10.18 -2.99 -0.53
CA ALA A 69 11.41 -2.54 -1.18
C ALA A 69 11.46 -1.01 -1.27
N LYS A 70 10.36 -0.39 -1.70
CA LYS A 70 10.23 1.07 -1.72
C LYS A 70 10.24 1.71 -0.34
N ALA A 71 9.57 1.12 0.65
CA ALA A 71 9.57 1.65 2.01
C ALA A 71 10.98 1.60 2.60
N PHE A 72 11.71 0.51 2.38
CA PHE A 72 13.10 0.34 2.76
C PHE A 72 13.98 1.41 2.11
N GLU A 73 13.88 1.60 0.78
CA GLU A 73 14.62 2.63 0.05
C GLU A 73 14.36 4.05 0.58
N GLU A 74 13.10 4.37 0.92
CA GLU A 74 12.71 5.71 1.36
C GLU A 74 12.98 6.00 2.85
N THR A 75 13.12 4.97 3.69
CA THR A 75 13.19 5.13 5.15
C THR A 75 14.44 4.55 5.79
N GLY A 76 15.09 3.58 5.15
CA GLY A 76 16.21 2.83 5.71
C GLY A 76 15.83 1.85 6.82
N PHE A 77 14.55 1.54 7.04
CA PHE A 77 14.15 0.57 8.07
C PHE A 77 14.36 -0.87 7.64
N ASP A 78 15.18 -1.59 8.39
CA ASP A 78 15.46 -3.02 8.23
C ASP A 78 14.39 -3.94 8.86
N MET A 79 13.65 -3.46 9.86
CA MET A 79 12.62 -4.25 10.58
C MET A 79 11.22 -4.11 9.97
N LEU A 80 11.11 -4.14 8.64
CA LEU A 80 9.82 -4.18 7.96
C LEU A 80 9.28 -5.63 7.89
N PRO A 81 7.96 -5.83 7.95
CA PRO A 81 7.36 -7.17 7.96
C PRO A 81 7.41 -7.79 6.55
N GLU A 82 8.11 -8.92 6.40
CA GLU A 82 8.28 -9.62 5.12
C GLU A 82 6.94 -10.10 4.53
N GLU A 83 5.98 -10.45 5.38
CA GLU A 83 4.65 -10.91 5.00
C GLU A 83 3.58 -9.80 5.13
N PRO A 84 2.51 -9.83 4.30
CA PRO A 84 1.39 -8.89 4.43
C PRO A 84 0.72 -8.95 5.81
N ILE A 85 0.84 -7.88 6.59
CA ILE A 85 0.17 -7.73 7.90
C ILE A 85 -1.24 -7.09 7.79
N TRP A 86 -1.62 -6.65 6.60
CA TRP A 86 -2.92 -6.06 6.30
C TRP A 86 -3.51 -6.71 5.05
N SER A 87 -4.81 -6.98 5.08
CA SER A 87 -5.53 -7.38 3.86
C SER A 87 -5.69 -6.19 2.90
N ALA A 88 -5.85 -6.49 1.59
CA ALA A 88 -6.15 -5.48 0.59
C ALA A 88 -7.39 -4.63 0.95
N ASN A 89 -8.44 -5.27 1.48
CA ASN A 89 -9.66 -4.58 1.92
C ASN A 89 -9.40 -3.61 3.08
N GLN A 90 -8.61 -3.99 4.07
CA GLN A 90 -8.23 -3.07 5.15
C GLN A 90 -7.44 -1.88 4.61
N MET A 91 -6.45 -2.14 3.76
CA MET A 91 -5.63 -1.06 3.18
C MET A 91 -6.44 -0.09 2.31
N LEU A 92 -7.49 -0.56 1.64
CA LEU A 92 -8.38 0.25 0.82
C LEU A 92 -9.54 0.90 1.59
N THR A 93 -9.74 0.55 2.86
CA THR A 93 -10.79 1.13 3.69
C THR A 93 -10.58 2.63 3.86
N GLU A 94 -11.60 3.43 3.53
CA GLU A 94 -11.56 4.87 3.67
C GLU A 94 -11.42 5.27 5.15
N GLY A 95 -10.56 6.24 5.45
CA GLY A 95 -10.32 6.71 6.83
C GLY A 95 -9.50 5.76 7.71
N TRP A 96 -9.24 4.52 7.30
CA TRP A 96 -8.41 3.60 8.05
C TRP A 96 -6.93 4.01 7.97
N PHE A 97 -6.21 3.95 9.09
CA PHE A 97 -4.76 4.12 9.15
C PHE A 97 -4.20 3.11 10.16
N PRO A 98 -3.02 2.54 9.92
CA PRO A 98 -2.39 1.66 10.89
C PRO A 98 -1.98 2.48 12.12
N VAL A 99 -2.15 1.88 13.30
CA VAL A 99 -1.82 2.48 14.60
C VAL A 99 -0.56 1.87 15.16
#